data_AF-A0A3D3UWZ8-F1
#
_entry.id   AF-A0A3D3UWZ8-F1
#
_cell.length_a   1.000
_cell.length_b   1.000
_cell.length_c   1.000
_cell.angle_alpha   90.00
_cell.angle_beta   90.00
_cell.angle_gamma   90.00
#
_symmetry.space_group_name_H-M   'P 1'
#
loop_
_entity.id
_entity.type
_entity.pdbx_description
1 polymer ?
#
loop_
_entity_poly.entity_id
_entity_poly.type
_entity_poly.pdbx_seq_one_letter_code
_entity_poly.pdbx_strand_id
1 'polypeptide(L)'
;IAWVSDSLQITAFCDGRGFSKQAPNLSLGFAKVVGDPPDFSAENFESDADTPMGGGSSGTKASDMIAVDGIIYMFVRNYKPAGSDDFTNSRLACSTDHGASWTWADWHFSETFGCPAFVQFGMNYQRARDDYIYIASQANDSAYGYSPDIVLARVRKDRVMERSRYDFFAGPDGSGRPLWSPDISKRKPVFTDPKGTQRIAITYNAALGRYILATSHLTGGKATHTAALGIFEAPEPWGPWATLYYDDHWSVEDGKDCRTYHHRFPPKWISPDGKTMWLLYSGLDCDLYTFCVKKAVLEIAPGQAAGHRPETDVTGTFSIVAVDPETGVCGAAVASKYPAVGKVVPYARPGVGAFCTQHWHNPDWAEPALDMLAKGDLPEQVLAELLRDDDQRDKRQLAIIDMSGRAANRNPANADPSGTWWGAASGKYYACQGNTLAGQEVVFAMARAYEQTKGSLADRLMAALIAGDSAGGDHRGRLAAGIRVAKQGVDGYWLKLYVDKSNDAVIDLAKRYAGLEHEAKGAWRGGRLPFENPGTGNIEPPAKTEQ
;
A
#
# COMPACT_ATOMS: atom_id res chain seq x y z
N ILE A 1 -12.08 -11.70 7.48
CA ILE A 1 -11.58 -12.33 6.23
C ILE A 1 -10.17 -11.81 5.98
N ALA A 2 -9.21 -12.69 5.70
CA ALA A 2 -7.82 -12.39 5.42
C ALA A 2 -7.51 -12.70 3.95
N TRP A 3 -6.87 -11.77 3.24
CA TRP A 3 -6.45 -11.98 1.85
C TRP A 3 -5.01 -12.49 1.82
N VAL A 4 -4.84 -13.78 1.54
CA VAL A 4 -3.55 -14.48 1.65
C VAL A 4 -2.78 -14.42 0.33
N SER A 5 -3.44 -14.72 -0.78
CA SER A 5 -2.85 -14.72 -2.13
C SER A 5 -3.88 -14.31 -3.18
N ASP A 6 -3.46 -14.17 -4.44
CA ASP A 6 -4.36 -13.78 -5.54
C ASP A 6 -5.56 -14.72 -5.69
N SER A 7 -5.42 -16.00 -5.35
CA SER A 7 -6.50 -16.99 -5.46
C SER A 7 -7.16 -17.34 -4.12
N LEU A 8 -6.63 -16.86 -2.98
CA LEU A 8 -7.03 -17.34 -1.66
C LEU A 8 -7.35 -16.20 -0.70
N GLN A 9 -8.59 -16.22 -0.21
CA GLN A 9 -8.95 -15.58 1.06
C GLN A 9 -9.37 -16.64 2.06
N ILE A 10 -9.13 -16.38 3.34
CA ILE A 10 -9.64 -17.20 4.44
C ILE A 10 -10.58 -16.37 5.29
N THR A 11 -11.75 -16.92 5.56
CA THR A 11 -12.72 -16.31 6.47
C THR A 11 -13.05 -17.26 7.60
N ALA A 12 -13.46 -16.68 8.73
CA ALA A 12 -14.14 -17.41 9.78
C ALA A 12 -15.65 -17.24 9.64
N PHE A 13 -16.40 -18.20 10.18
CA PHE A 13 -17.83 -18.11 10.44
C PHE A 13 -18.11 -18.50 11.88
N CYS A 14 -19.23 -18.03 12.41
CA CYS A 14 -19.63 -18.23 13.80
C CYS A 14 -21.12 -18.59 13.88
N ASP A 15 -21.51 -19.30 14.93
CA ASP A 15 -22.89 -19.70 15.23
C ASP A 15 -23.59 -20.41 14.05
N GLY A 16 -22.86 -21.22 13.30
CA GLY A 16 -23.41 -21.81 12.07
C GLY A 16 -22.54 -22.88 11.45
N ARG A 17 -22.94 -23.30 10.24
CA ARG A 17 -22.26 -24.36 9.47
C ARG A 17 -21.38 -23.81 8.34
N GLY A 18 -21.18 -22.50 8.29
CA GLY A 18 -20.45 -21.83 7.21
C GLY A 18 -21.08 -22.11 5.85
N PHE A 19 -20.26 -22.59 4.91
CA PHE A 19 -20.66 -22.91 3.54
C PHE A 19 -20.96 -24.41 3.36
N SER A 20 -21.15 -25.15 4.46
CA SER A 20 -21.50 -26.57 4.45
C SER A 20 -22.90 -26.81 5.03
N LYS A 21 -23.50 -27.94 4.66
CA LYS A 21 -24.72 -28.45 5.32
C LYS A 21 -24.43 -29.38 6.50
N GLN A 22 -23.16 -29.76 6.70
CA GLN A 22 -22.74 -30.72 7.72
C GLN A 22 -22.87 -30.14 9.14
N ALA A 23 -23.38 -30.95 10.05
CA ALA A 23 -23.43 -30.66 11.48
C ALA A 23 -22.09 -31.04 12.14
N PRO A 24 -21.75 -30.48 13.33
CA PRO A 24 -22.52 -29.54 14.15
C PRO A 24 -22.42 -28.08 13.67
N ASN A 25 -23.22 -27.19 14.27
CA ASN A 25 -22.95 -25.76 14.16
C ASN A 25 -21.70 -25.43 14.99
N LEU A 26 -20.82 -24.59 14.45
CA LEU A 26 -19.61 -24.16 15.11
C LEU A 26 -19.75 -22.71 15.61
N SER A 27 -19.28 -22.44 16.82
CA SER A 27 -19.14 -21.08 17.35
C SER A 27 -17.94 -20.35 16.75
N LEU A 28 -16.94 -21.13 16.33
CA LEU A 28 -15.81 -20.72 15.50
C LEU A 28 -15.52 -21.83 14.49
N GLY A 29 -15.54 -21.50 13.21
CA GLY A 29 -15.11 -22.37 12.12
C GLY A 29 -14.57 -21.56 10.93
N PHE A 30 -13.99 -22.23 9.93
CA PHE A 30 -13.25 -21.56 8.86
C PHE A 30 -13.61 -22.02 7.45
N ALA A 31 -13.47 -21.12 6.49
CA ALA A 31 -13.70 -21.38 5.09
C ALA A 31 -12.69 -20.64 4.19
N LYS A 32 -12.34 -21.28 3.08
CA LYS A 32 -11.60 -20.65 1.98
C LYS A 32 -12.60 -19.99 1.05
N VAL A 33 -12.30 -18.77 0.61
CA VAL A 33 -13.10 -18.03 -0.37
C VAL A 33 -12.24 -17.80 -1.59
N VAL A 34 -12.77 -18.18 -2.76
CA VAL A 34 -12.09 -18.10 -4.06
C VAL A 34 -12.96 -17.29 -5.03
N GLY A 35 -12.31 -16.47 -5.86
CA GLY A 35 -12.98 -15.59 -6.80
C GLY A 35 -13.39 -14.25 -6.19
N ASP A 36 -14.12 -13.48 -6.99
CA ASP A 36 -14.54 -12.11 -6.68
C ASP A 36 -16.06 -12.01 -6.78
N PRO A 37 -16.72 -11.18 -5.95
CA PRO A 37 -18.13 -10.92 -6.07
C PRO A 37 -18.53 -10.36 -7.45
N PRO A 38 -19.70 -10.75 -7.98
CA PRO A 38 -20.71 -11.59 -7.32
C PRO A 38 -20.43 -13.10 -7.40
N ASP A 39 -19.44 -13.54 -8.16
CA ASP A 39 -19.25 -14.93 -8.59
C ASP A 39 -18.22 -15.72 -7.73
N PHE A 40 -18.12 -15.41 -6.44
CA PHE A 40 -17.19 -16.12 -5.55
C PHE A 40 -17.76 -17.49 -5.13
N SER A 41 -16.87 -18.41 -4.78
CA SER A 41 -17.20 -19.67 -4.12
C SER A 41 -16.49 -19.76 -2.78
N ALA A 42 -17.03 -20.58 -1.87
CA ALA A 42 -16.39 -20.83 -0.60
C ALA A 42 -16.60 -22.26 -0.12
N GLU A 43 -15.61 -22.79 0.58
CA GLU A 43 -15.59 -24.15 1.10
C GLU A 43 -15.04 -24.16 2.52
N ASN A 44 -15.73 -24.85 3.41
CA ASN A 44 -15.25 -25.06 4.78
C ASN A 44 -14.00 -25.93 4.78
N PHE A 45 -13.14 -25.74 5.77
CA PHE A 45 -12.04 -26.66 6.05
C PHE A 45 -11.91 -26.88 7.55
N GLU A 46 -11.38 -28.03 7.93
CA GLU A 46 -11.16 -28.39 9.34
C GLU A 46 -10.00 -27.58 9.95
N SER A 47 -10.18 -27.15 11.19
CA SER A 47 -9.19 -26.43 11.97
C SER A 47 -9.13 -26.96 13.40
N ASP A 48 -7.95 -26.95 14.02
CA ASP A 48 -7.81 -27.28 15.45
C ASP A 48 -8.51 -26.27 16.39
N ALA A 49 -8.89 -25.10 15.85
CA ALA A 49 -9.66 -24.08 16.55
C ALA A 49 -11.19 -24.23 16.34
N ASP A 50 -11.64 -25.22 15.56
CA ASP A 50 -13.07 -25.47 15.37
C ASP A 50 -13.75 -25.75 16.71
N THR A 51 -14.79 -24.96 17.01
CA THR A 51 -15.45 -25.00 18.31
C THR A 51 -16.92 -25.44 18.16
N PRO A 52 -17.23 -26.74 18.40
CA PRO A 52 -18.55 -27.32 18.11
C PRO A 52 -19.65 -27.03 19.15
N MET A 53 -19.36 -26.22 20.19
CA MET A 53 -20.32 -25.88 21.25
C MET A 53 -20.22 -24.42 21.69
N GLY A 54 -21.31 -23.90 22.27
CA GLY A 54 -21.42 -22.55 22.83
C GLY A 54 -21.79 -21.51 21.77
N GLY A 55 -23.07 -21.22 21.57
CA GLY A 55 -23.52 -20.12 20.70
C GLY A 55 -23.62 -18.79 21.44
N GLY A 56 -23.93 -17.72 20.72
CA GLY A 56 -24.27 -16.43 21.36
C GLY A 56 -23.09 -15.75 22.06
N SER A 57 -23.31 -15.12 23.21
CA SER A 57 -22.28 -14.36 23.94
C SER A 57 -21.31 -15.20 24.76
N SER A 58 -21.59 -16.50 24.93
CA SER A 58 -20.73 -17.43 25.69
C SER A 58 -19.82 -18.30 24.83
N GLY A 59 -19.91 -18.17 23.50
CA GLY A 59 -19.06 -18.88 22.54
C GLY A 59 -17.93 -18.02 22.03
N THR A 60 -16.70 -18.56 21.98
CA THR A 60 -15.54 -17.93 21.33
C THR A 60 -15.84 -17.68 19.86
N LYS A 61 -15.55 -16.47 19.37
CA LYS A 61 -15.87 -16.07 18.00
C LYS A 61 -14.79 -15.23 17.37
N ALA A 62 -14.52 -15.42 16.09
CA ALA A 62 -13.60 -14.56 15.35
C ALA A 62 -14.14 -13.13 15.27
N SER A 63 -13.38 -12.17 15.79
CA SER A 63 -13.62 -10.73 15.63
C SER A 63 -13.12 -10.27 14.27
N ASP A 64 -11.88 -10.61 13.95
CA ASP A 64 -11.28 -10.33 12.66
C ASP A 64 -10.03 -11.19 12.39
N MET A 65 -9.62 -11.26 11.12
CA MET A 65 -8.45 -11.97 10.65
C MET A 65 -7.66 -11.11 9.66
N ILE A 66 -6.34 -11.28 9.64
CA ILE A 66 -5.46 -10.65 8.67
C ILE A 66 -4.32 -11.59 8.28
N ALA A 67 -3.82 -11.48 7.05
CA ALA A 67 -2.62 -12.18 6.61
C ALA A 67 -1.47 -11.17 6.50
N VAL A 68 -0.33 -11.48 7.10
CA VAL A 68 0.89 -10.66 7.11
C VAL A 68 2.08 -11.57 6.88
N ASP A 69 2.82 -11.35 5.80
CA ASP A 69 4.05 -12.10 5.47
C ASP A 69 3.89 -13.64 5.54
N GLY A 70 2.72 -14.15 5.12
CA GLY A 70 2.40 -15.58 5.09
C GLY A 70 1.84 -16.13 6.41
N ILE A 71 1.73 -15.31 7.45
CA ILE A 71 1.15 -15.66 8.74
C ILE A 71 -0.26 -15.10 8.83
N ILE A 72 -1.23 -15.92 9.22
CA ILE A 72 -2.58 -15.46 9.51
C ILE A 72 -2.68 -15.14 10.99
N TYR A 73 -3.12 -13.94 11.32
CA TYR A 73 -3.47 -13.54 12.68
C TYR A 73 -4.99 -13.44 12.80
N MET A 74 -5.52 -13.84 13.96
CA MET A 74 -6.93 -13.76 14.29
C MET A 74 -7.11 -13.22 15.70
N PHE A 75 -7.97 -12.22 15.86
CA PHE A 75 -8.55 -11.93 17.17
C PHE A 75 -9.86 -12.69 17.32
N VAL A 76 -10.03 -13.35 18.47
CA VAL A 76 -11.33 -13.84 18.92
C VAL A 76 -11.87 -12.93 20.02
N ARG A 77 -13.18 -12.75 20.05
CA ARG A 77 -13.95 -12.21 21.18
C ARG A 77 -14.56 -13.34 21.99
N ASN A 78 -15.23 -12.97 23.07
CA ASN A 78 -15.90 -13.91 23.97
C ASN A 78 -14.91 -14.91 24.57
N TYR A 79 -13.64 -14.53 24.65
CA TYR A 79 -12.66 -15.34 25.32
C TYR A 79 -13.00 -15.34 26.82
N LYS A 80 -13.00 -16.53 27.41
CA LYS A 80 -13.22 -16.70 28.84
C LYS A 80 -11.90 -17.15 29.50
N PRO A 81 -11.24 -16.27 30.27
CA PRO A 81 -10.08 -16.67 31.06
C PRO A 81 -10.40 -17.82 32.02
N ALA A 82 -9.41 -18.67 32.31
CA ALA A 82 -9.60 -19.77 33.25
C ALA A 82 -9.99 -19.23 34.64
N GLY A 83 -11.02 -19.81 35.25
CA GLY A 83 -11.53 -19.36 36.56
C GLY A 83 -12.35 -18.07 36.55
N SER A 84 -12.68 -17.54 35.37
CA SER A 84 -13.57 -16.39 35.20
C SER A 84 -14.88 -16.80 34.52
N ASP A 85 -15.96 -16.06 34.81
CA ASP A 85 -17.24 -16.10 34.08
C ASP A 85 -17.43 -14.86 33.18
N ASP A 86 -16.37 -14.06 33.02
CA ASP A 86 -16.34 -12.89 32.16
C ASP A 86 -15.98 -13.25 30.70
N PHE A 87 -16.94 -13.06 29.81
CA PHE A 87 -16.80 -13.26 28.36
C PHE A 87 -16.55 -11.95 27.60
N THR A 88 -16.19 -10.86 28.26
CA THR A 88 -15.90 -9.57 27.59
C THR A 88 -14.44 -9.45 27.15
N ASN A 89 -13.69 -10.56 27.12
CA ASN A 89 -12.28 -10.55 26.75
C ASN A 89 -12.07 -10.89 25.28
N SER A 90 -10.97 -10.41 24.71
CA SER A 90 -10.51 -10.79 23.37
C SER A 90 -9.07 -11.32 23.38
N ARG A 91 -8.80 -12.34 22.57
CA ARG A 91 -7.51 -13.05 22.55
C ARG A 91 -6.99 -13.19 21.13
N LEU A 92 -5.68 -13.05 20.98
CA LEU A 92 -4.99 -13.20 19.69
C LEU A 92 -4.57 -14.66 19.47
N ALA A 93 -4.60 -15.09 18.21
CA ALA A 93 -3.94 -16.30 17.74
C ALA A 93 -3.23 -16.04 16.40
N CYS A 94 -2.24 -16.87 16.07
CA CYS A 94 -1.62 -16.89 14.76
C CYS A 94 -1.56 -18.31 14.17
N SER A 95 -1.47 -18.40 12.85
CA SER A 95 -1.38 -19.65 12.09
C SER A 95 -0.39 -19.47 10.93
N THR A 96 0.50 -20.45 10.76
CA THR A 96 1.50 -20.49 9.67
C THR A 96 1.15 -21.50 8.59
N ASP A 97 0.01 -22.19 8.71
CA ASP A 97 -0.45 -23.26 7.82
C ASP A 97 -1.84 -22.96 7.25
N HIS A 98 -2.12 -21.67 7.06
CA HIS A 98 -3.38 -21.19 6.48
C HIS A 98 -4.63 -21.56 7.29
N GLY A 99 -4.53 -21.53 8.62
CA GLY A 99 -5.64 -21.69 9.55
C GLY A 99 -5.95 -23.14 9.94
N ALA A 100 -5.15 -24.11 9.49
CA ALA A 100 -5.34 -25.51 9.90
C ALA A 100 -4.98 -25.71 11.37
N SER A 101 -3.92 -25.06 11.85
CA SER A 101 -3.54 -25.02 13.26
C SER A 101 -3.29 -23.60 13.79
N TRP A 102 -3.53 -23.40 15.08
CA TRP A 102 -3.45 -22.08 15.73
C TRP A 102 -2.60 -22.07 16.99
N THR A 103 -1.66 -21.11 17.04
CA THR A 103 -0.92 -20.76 18.26
C THR A 103 -1.60 -19.58 18.94
N TRP A 104 -2.07 -19.78 20.16
CA TRP A 104 -2.76 -18.76 20.95
C TRP A 104 -1.78 -17.91 21.76
N ALA A 105 -1.98 -16.59 21.76
CA ALA A 105 -1.22 -15.69 22.63
C ALA A 105 -1.49 -16.03 24.11
N ASP A 106 -0.49 -15.88 24.98
CA ASP A 106 -0.62 -16.10 26.42
C ASP A 106 -1.31 -14.94 27.17
N TRP A 107 -1.73 -13.92 26.42
CA TRP A 107 -2.41 -12.72 26.91
C TRP A 107 -3.77 -12.51 26.22
N HIS A 108 -4.60 -11.68 26.84
CA HIS A 108 -5.86 -11.20 26.29
C HIS A 108 -6.05 -9.71 26.61
N PHE A 109 -6.92 -9.03 25.88
CA PHE A 109 -7.47 -7.76 26.33
C PHE A 109 -8.65 -8.03 27.27
N SER A 110 -8.62 -7.38 28.43
CA SER A 110 -9.68 -7.40 29.46
C SER A 110 -10.27 -6.03 29.74
N GLU A 111 -9.66 -4.98 29.19
CA GLU A 111 -10.05 -3.59 29.35
C GLU A 111 -9.98 -2.95 27.98
N THR A 112 -11.13 -2.61 27.40
CA THR A 112 -11.32 -2.21 25.99
C THR A 112 -10.97 -3.30 24.97
N PHE A 113 -11.03 -2.99 23.67
CA PHE A 113 -10.78 -3.94 22.59
C PHE A 113 -11.69 -5.20 22.67
N GLY A 114 -12.97 -5.01 22.97
CA GLY A 114 -13.95 -6.11 23.08
C GLY A 114 -14.25 -6.85 21.77
N CYS A 115 -14.09 -6.15 20.65
CA CYS A 115 -14.19 -6.74 19.31
C CYS A 115 -13.10 -6.11 18.42
N PRO A 116 -11.85 -6.55 18.52
CA PRO A 116 -10.75 -5.98 17.75
C PRO A 116 -10.91 -6.29 16.26
N ALA A 117 -10.62 -5.31 15.42
CA ALA A 117 -10.52 -5.45 13.99
C ALA A 117 -9.16 -4.98 13.51
N PHE A 118 -8.58 -5.69 12.56
CA PHE A 118 -7.32 -5.25 11.95
C PHE A 118 -7.63 -4.19 10.88
N VAL A 119 -6.81 -3.14 10.82
CA VAL A 119 -6.85 -2.23 9.67
C VAL A 119 -6.26 -2.97 8.47
N GLN A 120 -7.04 -3.15 7.42
CA GLN A 120 -6.67 -3.97 6.26
C GLN A 120 -5.89 -3.17 5.21
N PHE A 121 -4.75 -3.70 4.73
CA PHE A 121 -3.88 -3.05 3.74
C PHE A 121 -3.61 -3.92 2.50
N GLY A 122 -4.60 -4.70 2.07
CA GLY A 122 -4.46 -5.53 0.87
C GLY A 122 -3.91 -6.94 1.13
N MET A 123 -3.54 -7.59 0.03
CA MET A 123 -3.05 -8.97 0.02
C MET A 123 -1.81 -9.10 0.90
N ASN A 124 -1.86 -10.05 1.83
CA ASN A 124 -0.75 -10.37 2.73
C ASN A 124 -0.13 -9.14 3.40
N TYR A 125 -0.94 -8.10 3.66
CA TYR A 125 -0.52 -6.83 4.23
C TYR A 125 0.51 -6.03 3.40
N GLN A 126 0.65 -6.34 2.11
CA GLN A 126 1.71 -5.80 1.25
C GLN A 126 1.64 -4.28 1.05
N ARG A 127 0.46 -3.65 1.21
CA ARG A 127 0.31 -2.19 1.10
C ARG A 127 0.33 -1.50 2.46
N ALA A 128 0.79 -2.18 3.51
CA ALA A 128 0.97 -1.57 4.81
C ALA A 128 1.86 -0.34 4.68
N ARG A 129 1.43 0.75 5.30
CA ARG A 129 2.12 2.04 5.26
C ARG A 129 3.48 2.05 5.97
N ASP A 130 3.71 1.09 6.87
CA ASP A 130 4.88 0.98 7.72
C ASP A 130 5.02 -0.46 8.26
N ASP A 131 5.93 -0.67 9.21
CA ASP A 131 6.21 -1.95 9.84
C ASP A 131 5.25 -2.31 10.99
N TYR A 132 4.12 -1.61 11.11
CA TYR A 132 3.13 -1.86 12.15
C TYR A 132 1.86 -2.51 11.58
N ILE A 133 1.31 -3.43 12.36
CA ILE A 133 -0.08 -3.85 12.25
C ILE A 133 -0.91 -2.92 13.12
N TYR A 134 -1.96 -2.34 12.55
CA TYR A 134 -2.91 -1.49 13.26
C TYR A 134 -4.17 -2.27 13.63
N ILE A 135 -4.63 -2.09 14.87
CA ILE A 135 -5.80 -2.76 15.43
C ILE A 135 -6.75 -1.68 15.94
N ALA A 136 -7.96 -1.64 15.42
CA ALA A 136 -9.02 -0.75 15.86
C ALA A 136 -10.07 -1.52 16.67
N SER A 137 -10.74 -0.85 17.58
CA SER A 137 -11.93 -1.39 18.23
C SER A 137 -12.79 -0.27 18.78
N GLN A 138 -14.07 -0.57 18.96
CA GLN A 138 -14.94 0.21 19.83
C GLN A 138 -14.31 0.31 21.23
N ALA A 139 -14.42 1.48 21.86
CA ALA A 139 -13.74 1.82 23.12
C ALA A 139 -14.36 1.17 24.37
N ASN A 140 -14.89 -0.04 24.24
CA ASN A 140 -15.48 -0.85 25.29
C ASN A 140 -14.89 -2.28 25.28
N ASP A 141 -15.19 -3.01 26.35
CA ASP A 141 -14.86 -4.42 26.57
C ASP A 141 -15.86 -5.36 25.86
N SER A 142 -17.09 -4.92 25.63
CA SER A 142 -18.12 -5.76 25.05
C SER A 142 -18.17 -5.69 23.52
N ALA A 143 -18.18 -6.84 22.86
CA ALA A 143 -18.48 -6.92 21.43
C ALA A 143 -19.95 -6.58 21.08
N TYR A 144 -20.82 -6.41 22.09
CA TYR A 144 -22.27 -6.26 21.94
C TYR A 144 -22.79 -4.89 22.37
N GLY A 145 -21.99 -4.11 23.09
CA GLY A 145 -22.31 -2.72 23.42
C GLY A 145 -21.90 -1.81 22.26
N TYR A 146 -22.68 -0.75 22.04
CA TYR A 146 -22.23 0.37 21.22
C TYR A 146 -21.31 1.27 22.05
N SER A 147 -20.31 1.83 21.41
CA SER A 147 -19.41 2.82 22.01
C SER A 147 -19.35 4.06 21.12
N PRO A 148 -19.52 5.28 21.65
CA PRO A 148 -19.28 6.50 20.88
C PRO A 148 -17.90 6.50 20.23
N ASP A 149 -16.92 6.02 20.97
CA ASP A 149 -15.51 6.12 20.60
C ASP A 149 -14.98 4.84 19.96
N ILE A 150 -14.09 5.01 18.98
CA ILE A 150 -13.18 3.99 18.46
C ILE A 150 -11.76 4.31 18.94
N VAL A 151 -11.05 3.30 19.43
CA VAL A 151 -9.63 3.37 19.83
C VAL A 151 -8.76 2.58 18.87
N LEU A 152 -7.48 2.95 18.81
CA LEU A 152 -6.49 2.37 17.91
C LEU A 152 -5.25 1.92 18.69
N ALA A 153 -4.75 0.74 18.36
CA ALA A 153 -3.48 0.20 18.80
C ALA A 153 -2.61 -0.15 17.59
N ARG A 154 -1.31 -0.31 17.83
CA ARG A 154 -0.37 -0.83 16.83
C ARG A 154 0.68 -1.72 17.47
N VAL A 155 1.23 -2.63 16.69
CA VAL A 155 2.34 -3.51 17.06
C VAL A 155 3.22 -3.77 15.86
N ARG A 156 4.54 -3.92 16.04
CA ARG A 156 5.42 -4.28 14.93
C ARG A 156 5.09 -5.68 14.39
N LYS A 157 5.17 -5.85 13.06
CA LYS A 157 4.84 -7.10 12.37
C LYS A 157 5.61 -8.33 12.88
N ASP A 158 6.82 -8.14 13.40
CA ASP A 158 7.69 -9.19 13.93
C ASP A 158 7.47 -9.48 15.43
N ARG A 159 6.50 -8.81 16.07
CA ARG A 159 6.29 -8.83 17.52
C ARG A 159 4.80 -8.94 17.91
N VAL A 160 3.93 -9.36 16.99
CA VAL A 160 2.46 -9.37 17.16
C VAL A 160 2.01 -10.22 18.35
N MET A 161 2.71 -11.32 18.65
CA MET A 161 2.34 -12.19 19.77
C MET A 161 2.77 -11.66 21.15
N GLU A 162 3.52 -10.55 21.23
CA GLU A 162 4.07 -10.01 22.50
C GLU A 162 3.23 -8.83 23.05
N ARG A 163 2.45 -9.03 24.12
CA ARG A 163 1.58 -7.99 24.70
C ARG A 163 2.29 -6.68 25.02
N SER A 164 3.52 -6.74 25.52
CA SER A 164 4.31 -5.57 25.94
C SER A 164 4.81 -4.71 24.77
N ARG A 165 4.59 -5.15 23.52
CA ARG A 165 5.02 -4.44 22.29
C ARG A 165 3.90 -3.65 21.64
N TYR A 166 2.71 -3.68 22.22
CA TYR A 166 1.57 -2.91 21.74
C TYR A 166 1.63 -1.48 22.26
N ASP A 167 1.52 -0.54 21.33
CA ASP A 167 1.28 0.87 21.62
C ASP A 167 -0.17 1.24 21.31
N PHE A 168 -0.70 2.20 22.05
CA PHE A 168 -2.05 2.73 21.91
C PHE A 168 -1.98 4.20 21.48
N PHE A 169 -2.85 4.59 20.55
CA PHE A 169 -2.95 5.97 20.10
C PHE A 169 -3.32 6.88 21.28
N ALA A 170 -2.49 7.88 21.54
CA ALA A 170 -2.59 8.77 22.70
C ALA A 170 -2.99 10.20 22.33
N GLY A 171 -3.56 10.39 21.13
CA GLY A 171 -3.93 11.69 20.58
C GLY A 171 -2.86 12.29 19.68
N PRO A 172 -3.17 13.40 18.98
CA PRO A 172 -2.18 14.12 18.20
C PRO A 172 -1.24 14.96 19.07
N ASP A 173 -0.02 15.20 18.59
CA ASP A 173 0.87 16.25 19.10
C ASP A 173 0.40 17.65 18.65
N GLY A 174 1.10 18.70 19.07
CA GLY A 174 0.78 20.09 18.67
C GLY A 174 0.87 20.39 17.17
N SER A 175 1.40 19.46 16.37
CA SER A 175 1.47 19.53 14.91
C SER A 175 0.51 18.58 14.19
N GLY A 176 -0.34 17.85 14.92
CA GLY A 176 -1.29 16.90 14.36
C GLY A 176 -0.74 15.48 14.13
N ARG A 177 0.50 15.18 14.52
CA ARG A 177 1.09 13.84 14.35
C ARG A 177 0.65 12.90 15.48
N PRO A 178 0.46 11.60 15.22
CA PRO A 178 -0.02 10.67 16.24
C PRO A 178 1.02 10.44 17.34
N LEU A 179 0.62 10.62 18.60
CA LEU A 179 1.35 10.15 19.76
C LEU A 179 0.94 8.70 20.08
N TRP A 180 1.90 7.92 20.54
CA TRP A 180 1.73 6.51 20.86
C TRP A 180 2.24 6.24 22.27
N SER A 181 1.49 5.45 23.04
CA SER A 181 1.86 5.09 24.41
C SER A 181 1.72 3.60 24.65
N PRO A 182 2.68 2.95 25.34
CA PRO A 182 2.53 1.55 25.75
C PRO A 182 1.49 1.37 26.87
N ASP A 183 1.07 2.47 27.51
CA ASP A 183 0.07 2.51 28.56
C ASP A 183 -1.34 2.66 27.97
N ILE A 184 -2.11 1.57 28.03
CA ILE A 184 -3.48 1.51 27.49
C ILE A 184 -4.43 2.51 28.14
N SER A 185 -4.16 2.96 29.37
CA SER A 185 -5.00 3.94 30.06
C SER A 185 -4.88 5.35 29.44
N LYS A 186 -3.79 5.63 28.72
CA LYS A 186 -3.56 6.91 28.03
C LYS A 186 -4.18 6.99 26.65
N ARG A 187 -4.82 5.90 26.18
CA ARG A 187 -5.44 5.86 24.86
C ARG A 187 -6.46 6.99 24.69
N LYS A 188 -6.56 7.50 23.47
CA LYS A 188 -7.55 8.49 23.05
C LYS A 188 -8.37 7.96 21.87
N PRO A 189 -9.60 8.44 21.68
CA PRO A 189 -10.38 8.07 20.52
C PRO A 189 -9.72 8.57 19.23
N VAL A 190 -9.79 7.75 18.18
CA VAL A 190 -9.46 8.14 16.80
C VAL A 190 -10.68 8.62 16.03
N PHE A 191 -11.87 8.27 16.50
CA PHE A 191 -13.17 8.62 15.92
C PHE A 191 -14.23 8.60 17.02
N THR A 192 -15.21 9.49 16.93
CA THR A 192 -16.35 9.56 17.83
C THR A 192 -17.64 9.75 17.02
N ASP A 193 -18.61 8.87 17.23
CA ASP A 193 -19.97 8.99 16.73
C ASP A 193 -20.96 9.12 17.91
N PRO A 194 -21.74 10.20 18.01
CA PRO A 194 -22.74 10.37 19.06
C PRO A 194 -23.80 9.25 19.13
N LYS A 195 -24.12 8.56 18.02
CA LYS A 195 -25.03 7.41 18.00
C LYS A 195 -24.33 6.10 18.36
N GLY A 196 -23.02 6.13 18.64
CA GLY A 196 -22.24 4.94 18.94
C GLY A 196 -21.89 4.14 17.70
N THR A 197 -20.79 3.41 17.79
CA THR A 197 -20.27 2.50 16.78
C THR A 197 -20.32 1.06 17.30
N GLN A 198 -20.48 0.11 16.39
CA GLN A 198 -20.37 -1.30 16.67
C GLN A 198 -19.82 -2.10 15.48
N ARG A 199 -19.10 -3.19 15.79
CA ARG A 199 -18.59 -4.16 14.79
C ARG A 199 -17.82 -3.49 13.65
N ILE A 200 -16.94 -2.59 14.05
CA ILE A 200 -16.15 -1.72 13.17
C ILE A 200 -15.19 -2.54 12.29
N ALA A 201 -14.91 -2.03 11.10
CA ALA A 201 -13.81 -2.47 10.26
C ALA A 201 -13.22 -1.27 9.50
N ILE A 202 -11.90 -1.23 9.40
CA ILE A 202 -11.19 -0.19 8.63
C ILE A 202 -10.41 -0.87 7.51
N THR A 203 -10.63 -0.40 6.28
CA THR A 203 -9.90 -0.87 5.10
C THR A 203 -9.23 0.29 4.40
N TYR A 204 -7.96 0.14 4.05
CA TYR A 204 -7.26 1.08 3.18
C TYR A 204 -7.65 0.86 1.71
N ASN A 205 -8.37 1.83 1.14
CA ASN A 205 -8.60 1.91 -0.30
C ASN A 205 -7.37 2.56 -0.96
N ALA A 206 -6.42 1.71 -1.34
CA ALA A 206 -5.12 2.15 -1.85
C ALA A 206 -5.21 2.99 -3.14
N ALA A 207 -6.20 2.74 -3.99
CA ALA A 207 -6.36 3.48 -5.25
C ALA A 207 -6.80 4.93 -5.01
N LEU A 208 -7.54 5.19 -3.93
CA LEU A 208 -7.95 6.54 -3.54
C LEU A 208 -7.05 7.15 -2.45
N GLY A 209 -6.18 6.35 -1.83
CA GLY A 209 -5.35 6.79 -0.70
C GLY A 209 -6.18 7.12 0.55
N ARG A 210 -7.33 6.47 0.75
CA ARG A 210 -8.26 6.74 1.86
C ARG A 210 -8.51 5.51 2.71
N TYR A 211 -8.64 5.71 4.00
CA TYR A 211 -9.12 4.70 4.94
C TYR A 211 -10.64 4.75 4.97
N ILE A 212 -11.29 3.62 4.75
CA ILE A 212 -12.75 3.50 4.79
C ILE A 212 -13.10 2.74 6.07
N LEU A 213 -13.81 3.42 6.97
CA LEU A 213 -14.39 2.84 8.17
C LEU A 213 -15.84 2.45 7.86
N ALA A 214 -16.19 1.20 8.12
CA ALA A 214 -17.56 0.70 8.10
C ALA A 214 -17.98 0.28 9.51
N THR A 215 -19.18 0.68 9.93
CA THR A 215 -19.74 0.35 11.24
C THR A 215 -21.26 0.44 11.23
N SER A 216 -21.92 -0.19 12.19
CA SER A 216 -23.32 0.09 12.52
C SER A 216 -23.40 1.07 13.69
N HIS A 217 -24.52 1.79 13.76
CA HIS A 217 -24.83 2.74 14.83
C HIS A 217 -26.19 2.47 15.48
N LEU A 218 -26.44 3.04 16.66
CA LEU A 218 -27.72 2.85 17.33
C LEU A 218 -28.84 3.57 16.58
N THR A 219 -29.97 2.88 16.46
CA THR A 219 -31.24 3.44 16.02
C THR A 219 -32.30 3.06 17.06
N GLY A 220 -32.97 4.06 17.63
CA GLY A 220 -33.93 3.84 18.74
C GLY A 220 -33.28 3.54 20.09
N GLY A 221 -33.90 2.63 20.87
CA GLY A 221 -33.52 2.32 22.26
C GLY A 221 -32.35 1.31 22.41
N LYS A 222 -32.35 0.52 23.50
CA LYS A 222 -31.34 -0.53 23.73
C LYS A 222 -31.46 -1.64 22.70
N ALA A 223 -30.56 -1.66 21.71
CA ALA A 223 -30.44 -2.72 20.71
C ALA A 223 -29.01 -3.26 20.65
N THR A 224 -28.87 -4.57 20.41
CA THR A 224 -27.56 -5.22 20.22
C THR A 224 -27.08 -5.08 18.77
N HIS A 225 -27.99 -5.06 17.79
CA HIS A 225 -27.69 -4.85 16.38
C HIS A 225 -28.86 -4.07 15.77
N THR A 226 -28.58 -3.29 14.73
CA THR A 226 -29.55 -2.41 14.04
C THR A 226 -29.50 -2.64 12.53
N ALA A 227 -30.43 -2.06 11.79
CA ALA A 227 -30.42 -2.04 10.32
C ALA A 227 -29.47 -0.96 9.74
N ALA A 228 -28.76 -0.25 10.61
CA ALA A 228 -28.08 0.97 10.29
C ALA A 228 -26.67 0.74 9.73
N LEU A 229 -26.23 1.66 8.87
CA LEU A 229 -24.89 1.65 8.28
C LEU A 229 -24.29 3.06 8.29
N GLY A 230 -23.12 3.18 8.91
CA GLY A 230 -22.22 4.32 8.81
C GLY A 230 -20.96 3.94 8.04
N ILE A 231 -20.67 4.71 6.98
CA ILE A 231 -19.41 4.65 6.24
C ILE A 231 -18.71 6.00 6.37
N PHE A 232 -17.47 5.96 6.80
CA PHE A 232 -16.62 7.12 6.99
C PHE A 232 -15.31 6.95 6.25
N GLU A 233 -14.63 8.05 6.03
CA GLU A 233 -13.39 8.09 5.30
C GLU A 233 -12.37 9.01 5.96
N ALA A 234 -11.09 8.68 5.89
CA ALA A 234 -10.02 9.49 6.44
C ALA A 234 -8.73 9.41 5.61
N PRO A 235 -7.86 10.44 5.67
CA PRO A 235 -6.51 10.36 5.11
C PRO A 235 -5.60 9.44 5.92
N GLU A 236 -5.91 9.21 7.19
CA GLU A 236 -5.10 8.45 8.14
C GLU A 236 -5.99 7.53 8.98
N PRO A 237 -5.48 6.40 9.52
CA PRO A 237 -6.27 5.49 10.34
C PRO A 237 -6.64 6.07 11.71
N TRP A 238 -6.08 7.23 12.06
CA TRP A 238 -6.45 8.04 13.22
C TRP A 238 -7.23 9.32 12.87
N GLY A 239 -7.70 9.44 11.62
CA GLY A 239 -8.47 10.59 11.15
C GLY A 239 -7.64 11.75 10.59
N PRO A 240 -8.25 12.93 10.35
CA PRO A 240 -9.64 13.24 10.64
C PRO A 240 -10.59 12.45 9.75
N TRP A 241 -11.69 11.99 10.36
CA TRP A 241 -12.73 11.22 9.66
C TRP A 241 -13.83 12.15 9.15
N ALA A 242 -14.31 11.85 7.94
CA ALA A 242 -15.47 12.49 7.31
C ALA A 242 -16.52 11.42 6.97
N THR A 243 -17.80 11.80 7.01
CA THR A 243 -18.90 10.90 6.66
C THR A 243 -19.00 10.75 5.14
N LEU A 244 -19.00 9.51 4.64
CA LEU A 244 -19.31 9.19 3.25
C LEU A 244 -20.78 8.80 3.06
N TYR A 245 -21.30 8.00 3.98
CA TYR A 245 -22.66 7.48 3.94
C TYR A 245 -23.14 7.24 5.36
N TYR A 246 -24.40 7.59 5.65
CA TYR A 246 -24.96 7.41 6.97
C TYR A 246 -26.46 7.22 6.89
N ASP A 247 -26.93 6.03 7.27
CA ASP A 247 -28.33 5.65 7.09
C ASP A 247 -28.80 4.77 8.26
N ASP A 248 -29.92 5.17 8.87
CA ASP A 248 -30.53 4.49 10.00
C ASP A 248 -31.30 3.22 9.55
N HIS A 249 -31.71 3.16 8.28
CA HIS A 249 -32.59 2.14 7.70
C HIS A 249 -31.96 1.50 6.44
N TRP A 250 -30.65 1.22 6.51
CA TRP A 250 -29.91 0.74 5.34
C TRP A 250 -30.31 -0.68 4.90
N SER A 251 -30.60 -1.57 5.86
CA SER A 251 -31.06 -2.93 5.60
C SER A 251 -32.54 -3.07 5.91
N VAL A 252 -33.38 -2.99 4.86
CA VAL A 252 -34.84 -3.09 4.97
C VAL A 252 -35.35 -4.12 3.97
N GLU A 253 -36.11 -5.10 4.46
CA GLU A 253 -36.81 -6.10 3.64
C GLU A 253 -38.30 -6.03 3.92
N ASP A 254 -39.14 -5.94 2.88
CA ASP A 254 -40.61 -5.82 2.99
C ASP A 254 -41.09 -4.74 3.99
N GLY A 255 -40.37 -3.62 4.07
CA GLY A 255 -40.68 -2.50 4.97
C GLY A 255 -40.28 -2.72 6.43
N LYS A 256 -39.52 -3.78 6.73
CA LYS A 256 -38.99 -4.09 8.06
C LYS A 256 -37.49 -3.89 8.12
N ASP A 257 -37.02 -3.19 9.14
CA ASP A 257 -35.60 -3.11 9.48
C ASP A 257 -35.02 -4.49 9.82
N CYS A 258 -33.99 -4.89 9.08
CA CYS A 258 -33.29 -6.15 9.24
C CYS A 258 -31.94 -5.89 9.89
N ARG A 259 -31.71 -6.50 11.06
CA ARG A 259 -30.48 -6.25 11.81
C ARG A 259 -29.28 -6.82 11.07
N THR A 260 -28.22 -6.04 10.93
CA THR A 260 -26.96 -6.43 10.28
C THR A 260 -25.75 -6.06 11.13
N TYR A 261 -24.62 -6.69 10.87
CA TYR A 261 -23.39 -6.50 11.63
C TYR A 261 -22.14 -6.96 10.86
N HIS A 262 -20.96 -6.61 11.38
CA HIS A 262 -19.64 -6.94 10.81
C HIS A 262 -19.41 -6.43 9.37
N HIS A 263 -19.99 -5.26 9.06
CA HIS A 263 -19.79 -4.54 7.81
C HIS A 263 -18.32 -4.24 7.55
N ARG A 264 -17.85 -4.54 6.32
CA ARG A 264 -16.48 -4.24 5.89
C ARG A 264 -16.36 -4.25 4.38
N PHE A 265 -15.33 -3.59 3.87
CA PHE A 265 -14.92 -3.73 2.46
C PHE A 265 -13.63 -4.56 2.41
N PRO A 266 -13.65 -5.85 2.02
CA PRO A 266 -12.42 -6.61 1.86
C PRO A 266 -11.55 -5.98 0.77
N PRO A 267 -10.25 -5.72 1.02
CA PRO A 267 -9.40 -5.04 0.04
C PRO A 267 -9.32 -5.73 -1.33
N LYS A 268 -9.48 -7.06 -1.37
CA LYS A 268 -9.51 -7.84 -2.60
C LYS A 268 -10.65 -7.42 -3.53
N TRP A 269 -11.77 -6.98 -2.96
CA TRP A 269 -12.99 -6.66 -3.69
C TRP A 269 -13.17 -5.15 -3.89
N ILE A 270 -12.06 -4.40 -3.84
CA ILE A 270 -11.98 -3.01 -4.25
C ILE A 270 -11.41 -2.99 -5.67
N SER A 271 -12.08 -2.31 -6.59
CA SER A 271 -11.65 -2.19 -7.98
C SER A 271 -10.29 -1.48 -8.07
N PRO A 272 -9.53 -1.68 -9.16
CA PRO A 272 -8.24 -1.03 -9.34
C PRO A 272 -8.26 0.51 -9.28
N ASP A 273 -9.39 1.14 -9.62
CA ASP A 273 -9.59 2.60 -9.51
C ASP A 273 -10.15 3.04 -8.15
N GLY A 274 -10.44 2.09 -7.25
CA GLY A 274 -10.96 2.32 -5.91
C GLY A 274 -12.42 2.74 -5.84
N LYS A 275 -13.10 2.89 -6.98
CA LYS A 275 -14.46 3.47 -7.01
C LYS A 275 -15.54 2.42 -6.83
N THR A 276 -15.31 1.18 -7.24
CA THR A 276 -16.24 0.07 -7.01
C THR A 276 -15.72 -0.80 -5.88
N MET A 277 -16.56 -1.02 -4.88
CA MET A 277 -16.23 -1.86 -3.73
C MET A 277 -17.36 -2.84 -3.45
N TRP A 278 -17.07 -3.94 -2.75
CA TRP A 278 -18.10 -4.86 -2.27
C TRP A 278 -18.13 -4.88 -0.75
N LEU A 279 -19.26 -4.46 -0.19
CA LEU A 279 -19.51 -4.52 1.24
C LEU A 279 -19.84 -5.96 1.63
N LEU A 280 -19.03 -6.54 2.50
CA LEU A 280 -19.27 -7.82 3.17
C LEU A 280 -19.91 -7.55 4.54
N TYR A 281 -20.97 -8.28 4.87
CA TYR A 281 -21.65 -8.19 6.15
C TYR A 281 -22.41 -9.49 6.46
N SER A 282 -22.95 -9.59 7.67
CA SER A 282 -23.91 -10.63 8.06
C SER A 282 -25.20 -9.98 8.56
N GLY A 283 -26.33 -10.61 8.30
CA GLY A 283 -27.61 -10.30 8.92
C GLY A 283 -27.88 -11.13 10.17
N LEU A 284 -28.85 -10.70 10.97
CA LEU A 284 -29.44 -11.47 12.07
C LEU A 284 -30.87 -11.94 11.75
N ASP A 285 -31.58 -11.19 10.92
CA ASP A 285 -32.99 -11.43 10.57
C ASP A 285 -33.18 -11.49 9.05
N CYS A 286 -34.43 -11.65 8.60
CA CYS A 286 -34.85 -11.52 7.21
C CYS A 286 -34.11 -12.47 6.25
N ASP A 287 -33.80 -13.68 6.72
CA ASP A 287 -33.02 -14.69 5.99
C ASP A 287 -31.61 -14.23 5.56
N LEU A 288 -31.11 -13.14 6.15
CA LEU A 288 -29.77 -12.60 5.93
C LEU A 288 -28.72 -13.19 6.88
N TYR A 289 -29.03 -14.27 7.63
CA TYR A 289 -28.07 -14.97 8.50
C TYR A 289 -27.08 -15.82 7.69
N THR A 290 -26.38 -15.16 6.76
CA THR A 290 -25.53 -15.75 5.73
C THR A 290 -24.30 -14.87 5.47
N PHE A 291 -23.48 -15.27 4.48
CA PHE A 291 -22.38 -14.47 3.98
C PHE A 291 -22.90 -13.51 2.91
N CYS A 292 -23.22 -12.27 3.28
CA CYS A 292 -23.87 -11.31 2.39
C CYS A 292 -22.85 -10.35 1.76
N VAL A 293 -23.01 -10.07 0.46
CA VAL A 293 -22.25 -9.03 -0.24
C VAL A 293 -23.18 -8.04 -0.94
N LYS A 294 -22.84 -6.74 -0.89
CA LYS A 294 -23.56 -5.68 -1.62
C LYS A 294 -22.57 -4.76 -2.32
N LYS A 295 -22.80 -4.48 -3.60
CA LYS A 295 -21.94 -3.57 -4.37
C LYS A 295 -22.13 -2.13 -3.89
N ALA A 296 -21.03 -1.42 -3.73
CA ALA A 296 -20.95 0.01 -3.46
C ALA A 296 -20.17 0.70 -4.59
N VAL A 297 -20.59 1.89 -4.98
CA VAL A 297 -19.91 2.73 -5.96
C VAL A 297 -19.69 4.10 -5.34
N LEU A 298 -18.45 4.56 -5.34
CA LEU A 298 -18.04 5.87 -4.88
C LEU A 298 -18.02 6.84 -6.06
N GLU A 299 -18.71 7.97 -5.89
CA GLU A 299 -18.57 9.12 -6.75
C GLU A 299 -17.53 10.06 -6.16
N ILE A 300 -16.54 10.43 -6.96
CA ILE A 300 -15.54 11.43 -6.56
C ILE A 300 -16.07 12.77 -7.02
N ALA A 301 -16.36 13.67 -6.07
CA ALA A 301 -16.78 15.02 -6.40
C ALA A 301 -15.77 15.67 -7.35
N PRO A 302 -16.19 16.27 -8.48
CA PRO A 302 -15.33 17.17 -9.22
C PRO A 302 -14.93 18.29 -8.25
N GLY A 303 -13.63 18.49 -8.05
CA GLY A 303 -13.13 19.40 -7.02
C GLY A 303 -13.85 20.76 -7.09
N GLN A 304 -14.41 21.21 -5.97
CA GLN A 304 -14.93 22.57 -5.85
C GLN A 304 -13.78 23.53 -6.16
N ALA A 305 -13.97 24.31 -7.22
CA ALA A 305 -13.01 25.27 -7.72
C ALA A 305 -12.71 26.35 -6.68
N ALA A 306 -11.63 26.17 -5.92
CA ALA A 306 -10.90 27.28 -5.32
C ALA A 306 -9.80 27.70 -6.32
N GLY A 307 -9.99 28.87 -6.92
CA GLY A 307 -8.98 29.68 -7.64
C GLY A 307 -7.84 28.93 -8.34
N HIS A 308 -8.08 28.47 -9.57
CA HIS A 308 -7.05 27.90 -10.43
C HIS A 308 -6.04 29.00 -10.87
N ARG A 309 -4.94 29.16 -10.14
CA ARG A 309 -3.63 29.41 -10.76
C ARG A 309 -3.03 28.03 -11.11
N PRO A 310 -2.30 27.88 -12.22
CA PRO A 310 -1.88 26.57 -12.70
C PRO A 310 -0.84 25.98 -11.73
N GLU A 311 -1.28 25.06 -10.87
CA GLU A 311 -0.40 24.34 -9.95
C GLU A 311 0.07 23.02 -10.56
N THR A 312 1.37 22.81 -10.40
CA THR A 312 2.22 21.78 -10.96
C THR A 312 1.91 20.38 -10.43
N ASP A 313 1.67 19.43 -11.33
CA ASP A 313 1.41 18.02 -11.03
C ASP A 313 2.52 17.34 -10.19
N VAL A 314 2.11 16.55 -9.21
CA VAL A 314 2.99 15.66 -8.42
C VAL A 314 3.33 14.40 -9.24
N THR A 315 4.62 14.17 -9.46
CA THR A 315 5.16 13.07 -10.29
C THR A 315 5.72 11.90 -9.46
N GLY A 316 4.91 10.86 -9.21
CA GLY A 316 5.40 9.57 -8.69
C GLY A 316 6.29 8.86 -9.71
N THR A 317 7.56 8.56 -9.40
CA THR A 317 8.56 8.33 -10.45
C THR A 317 9.76 7.54 -9.94
N PHE A 318 10.35 6.66 -10.75
CA PHE A 318 11.74 6.21 -10.57
C PHE A 318 12.61 6.62 -11.76
N SER A 319 13.83 7.07 -11.48
CA SER A 319 14.76 7.58 -12.49
C SER A 319 16.21 7.29 -12.13
N ILE A 320 17.07 7.36 -13.14
CA ILE A 320 18.52 7.24 -13.02
C ILE A 320 19.17 8.31 -13.89
N VAL A 321 20.18 8.99 -13.35
CA VAL A 321 21.13 9.82 -14.09
C VAL A 321 22.49 9.12 -14.08
N ALA A 322 23.21 9.17 -15.19
CA ALA A 322 24.50 8.51 -15.30
C ALA A 322 25.43 9.17 -16.32
N VAL A 323 26.73 8.92 -16.16
CA VAL A 323 27.77 9.35 -17.10
C VAL A 323 28.73 8.23 -17.42
N ASP A 324 29.40 8.37 -18.56
CA ASP A 324 30.54 7.59 -18.98
C ASP A 324 31.66 8.57 -19.35
N PRO A 325 32.58 8.86 -18.41
CA PRO A 325 33.65 9.83 -18.65
C PRO A 325 34.62 9.39 -19.75
N GLU A 326 34.78 8.08 -19.97
CA GLU A 326 35.71 7.55 -20.98
C GLU A 326 35.22 7.83 -22.40
N THR A 327 33.90 7.80 -22.60
CA THR A 327 33.28 7.99 -23.92
C THR A 327 32.64 9.37 -24.11
N GLY A 328 32.65 10.21 -23.07
CA GLY A 328 32.04 11.54 -23.10
C GLY A 328 30.52 11.53 -23.19
N VAL A 329 29.86 10.45 -22.72
CA VAL A 329 28.41 10.26 -22.82
C VAL A 329 27.76 10.48 -21.46
N CYS A 330 26.63 11.17 -21.43
CA CYS A 330 25.78 11.31 -20.24
C CYS A 330 24.32 11.07 -20.59
N GLY A 331 23.50 10.73 -19.61
CA GLY A 331 22.10 10.49 -19.88
C GLY A 331 21.28 10.22 -18.64
N ALA A 332 19.98 10.11 -18.87
CA ALA A 332 19.01 9.81 -17.84
C ALA A 332 17.86 8.97 -18.41
N ALA A 333 17.30 8.11 -17.56
CA ALA A 333 16.12 7.31 -17.88
C ALA A 333 15.10 7.39 -16.73
N VAL A 334 13.83 7.27 -17.07
CA VAL A 334 12.70 7.46 -16.14
C VAL A 334 11.50 6.60 -16.52
N ALA A 335 10.72 6.18 -15.54
CA ALA A 335 9.39 5.63 -15.73
C ALA A 335 8.44 5.99 -14.58
N SER A 336 7.15 6.05 -14.90
CA SER A 336 6.11 6.58 -14.00
C SER A 336 4.70 6.23 -14.46
N LYS A 337 3.74 6.27 -13.53
CA LYS A 337 2.30 6.45 -13.79
C LYS A 337 1.93 7.92 -14.13
N TYR A 338 2.82 8.67 -14.76
CA TYR A 338 2.62 10.06 -15.18
C TYR A 338 2.74 10.19 -16.71
N PRO A 339 1.79 10.83 -17.41
CA PRO A 339 1.84 10.96 -18.87
C PRO A 339 3.14 11.59 -19.35
N ALA A 340 3.75 11.03 -20.40
CA ALA A 340 4.92 11.61 -21.06
C ALA A 340 6.11 11.94 -20.12
N VAL A 341 6.27 11.21 -18.99
CA VAL A 341 7.31 11.46 -17.98
C VAL A 341 8.73 11.57 -18.56
N GLY A 342 9.01 10.79 -19.61
CA GLY A 342 10.28 10.81 -20.33
C GLY A 342 10.65 12.16 -20.96
N LYS A 343 9.67 13.05 -21.17
CA LYS A 343 9.90 14.38 -21.74
C LYS A 343 10.13 15.47 -20.70
N VAL A 344 9.74 15.22 -19.45
CA VAL A 344 9.67 16.27 -18.41
C VAL A 344 10.65 16.06 -17.25
N VAL A 345 11.02 14.82 -16.94
CA VAL A 345 11.94 14.53 -15.81
C VAL A 345 13.42 14.53 -16.21
N PRO A 346 13.85 13.81 -17.26
CA PRO A 346 15.28 13.61 -17.52
C PRO A 346 15.86 14.74 -18.36
N TYR A 347 17.02 15.26 -17.96
CA TYR A 347 17.81 16.24 -18.71
C TYR A 347 19.26 15.78 -18.77
N ALA A 348 19.91 16.07 -19.90
CA ALA A 348 21.31 15.73 -20.13
C ALA A 348 21.92 16.75 -21.09
N ARG A 349 23.16 17.16 -20.82
CA ARG A 349 23.88 18.13 -21.65
C ARG A 349 25.26 17.58 -22.04
N PRO A 350 25.60 17.56 -23.34
CA PRO A 350 26.88 17.08 -23.85
C PRO A 350 28.08 17.66 -23.09
N GLY A 351 28.97 16.81 -22.59
CA GLY A 351 30.20 17.26 -21.90
C GLY A 351 29.97 17.89 -20.51
N VAL A 352 28.73 17.94 -20.00
CA VAL A 352 28.41 18.58 -18.71
C VAL A 352 27.89 17.57 -17.69
N GLY A 353 26.84 16.82 -18.01
CA GLY A 353 26.23 15.88 -17.07
C GLY A 353 24.74 15.66 -17.30
N ALA A 354 24.07 15.11 -16.29
CA ALA A 354 22.65 14.80 -16.33
C ALA A 354 21.93 15.18 -15.03
N PHE A 355 20.65 15.48 -15.14
CA PHE A 355 19.80 15.95 -14.05
C PHE A 355 18.38 15.40 -14.17
N CYS A 356 17.81 14.99 -13.05
CA CYS A 356 16.40 14.61 -12.92
C CYS A 356 15.77 15.39 -11.76
N THR A 357 14.67 16.08 -12.05
CA THR A 357 13.80 16.72 -11.06
C THR A 357 12.43 16.02 -11.08
N GLN A 358 11.98 15.51 -9.95
CA GLN A 358 10.74 14.73 -9.82
C GLN A 358 10.04 14.92 -8.47
N HIS A 359 8.94 14.20 -8.24
CA HIS A 359 7.94 14.45 -7.18
C HIS A 359 7.25 15.80 -7.41
N TRP A 360 7.49 16.81 -6.59
CA TRP A 360 7.15 18.20 -6.93
C TRP A 360 8.19 18.73 -7.91
N HIS A 361 8.08 18.27 -9.16
CA HIS A 361 9.04 18.58 -10.21
C HIS A 361 9.08 20.09 -10.48
N ASN A 362 10.26 20.65 -10.74
CA ASN A 362 10.41 22.03 -11.21
C ASN A 362 11.23 22.05 -12.52
N PRO A 363 10.58 22.11 -13.70
CA PRO A 363 11.27 22.02 -14.99
C PRO A 363 12.18 23.24 -15.24
N ASP A 364 11.90 24.39 -14.62
CA ASP A 364 12.70 25.61 -14.76
C ASP A 364 14.10 25.47 -14.16
N TRP A 365 14.33 24.44 -13.33
CA TRP A 365 15.64 24.16 -12.74
C TRP A 365 16.58 23.39 -13.65
N ALA A 366 16.10 22.82 -14.75
CA ALA A 366 16.90 21.94 -15.58
C ALA A 366 18.11 22.63 -16.22
N GLU A 367 17.89 23.73 -16.94
CA GLU A 367 18.99 24.48 -17.57
C GLU A 367 19.89 25.15 -16.52
N PRO A 368 19.37 25.82 -15.47
CA PRO A 368 20.21 26.37 -14.40
C PRO A 368 21.09 25.32 -13.69
N ALA A 369 20.56 24.13 -13.42
CA ALA A 369 21.33 23.04 -12.82
C ALA A 369 22.53 22.66 -13.69
N LEU A 370 22.29 22.47 -14.99
CA LEU A 370 23.33 22.11 -15.95
C LEU A 370 24.29 23.28 -16.22
N ASP A 371 23.85 24.53 -16.13
CA ASP A 371 24.72 25.71 -16.23
C ASP A 371 25.71 25.79 -15.06
N MET A 372 25.27 25.48 -13.85
CA MET A 372 26.16 25.43 -12.68
C MET A 372 27.17 24.29 -12.78
N LEU A 373 26.74 23.09 -13.21
CA LEU A 373 27.68 22.00 -13.50
C LEU A 373 28.70 22.39 -14.57
N ALA A 374 28.28 23.11 -15.62
CA ALA A 374 29.17 23.57 -16.69
C ALA A 374 30.21 24.59 -16.20
N LYS A 375 29.91 25.34 -15.13
CA LYS A 375 30.85 26.25 -14.45
C LYS A 375 31.81 25.52 -13.51
N GLY A 376 31.58 24.23 -13.26
CA GLY A 376 32.40 23.39 -12.39
C GLY A 376 31.89 23.28 -10.95
N ASP A 377 30.69 23.77 -10.65
CA ASP A 377 30.08 23.62 -9.33
C ASP A 377 29.85 22.13 -9.02
N LEU A 378 30.04 21.75 -7.76
CA LEU A 378 29.81 20.37 -7.33
C LEU A 378 28.30 20.06 -7.34
N PRO A 379 27.90 18.82 -7.69
CA PRO A 379 26.49 18.44 -7.73
C PRO A 379 25.72 18.77 -6.43
N GLU A 380 26.32 18.60 -5.26
CA GLU A 380 25.73 18.96 -3.96
C GLU A 380 25.52 20.47 -3.80
N GLN A 381 26.45 21.29 -4.31
CA GLN A 381 26.35 22.74 -4.30
C GLN A 381 25.22 23.20 -5.21
N VAL A 382 25.08 22.57 -6.38
CA VAL A 382 23.97 22.83 -7.31
C VAL A 382 22.63 22.54 -6.65
N LEU A 383 22.47 21.38 -6.00
CA LEU A 383 21.22 21.05 -5.29
C LEU A 383 20.94 22.05 -4.16
N ALA A 384 21.96 22.43 -3.39
CA ALA A 384 21.81 23.40 -2.31
C ALA A 384 21.40 24.81 -2.81
N GLU A 385 21.95 25.24 -3.96
CA GLU A 385 21.59 26.49 -4.62
C GLU A 385 20.12 26.49 -5.04
N LEU A 386 19.68 25.44 -5.75
CA LEU A 386 18.30 25.33 -6.24
C LEU A 386 17.27 25.32 -5.10
N LEU A 387 17.61 24.68 -3.98
CA LEU A 387 16.69 24.50 -2.84
C LEU A 387 16.67 25.69 -1.86
N ARG A 388 17.58 26.65 -1.97
CA ARG A 388 17.79 27.69 -0.93
C ARG A 388 16.53 28.46 -0.61
N ASP A 389 15.85 28.93 -1.65
CA ASP A 389 14.69 29.83 -1.57
C ASP A 389 13.40 29.14 -2.06
N ASP A 390 13.40 27.80 -2.09
CA ASP A 390 12.22 27.02 -2.46
C ASP A 390 11.39 26.65 -1.24
N ASP A 391 10.21 27.30 -1.12
CA ASP A 391 9.23 27.00 -0.06
C ASP A 391 8.78 25.53 -0.07
N GLN A 392 8.95 24.84 -1.20
CA GLN A 392 8.61 23.42 -1.37
C GLN A 392 9.83 22.49 -1.35
N ARG A 393 10.99 22.94 -0.84
CA ARG A 393 12.25 22.17 -0.84
C ARG A 393 12.15 20.78 -0.20
N ASP A 394 11.21 20.58 0.71
CA ASP A 394 10.97 19.30 1.39
C ASP A 394 10.12 18.32 0.58
N LYS A 395 9.52 18.81 -0.51
CA LYS A 395 8.75 18.06 -1.50
C LYS A 395 9.55 17.77 -2.77
N ARG A 396 10.75 18.35 -2.96
CA ARG A 396 11.57 18.09 -4.15
C ARG A 396 12.29 16.75 -4.04
N GLN A 397 12.38 16.03 -5.15
CA GLN A 397 13.31 14.91 -5.30
C GLN A 397 14.21 15.13 -6.51
N LEU A 398 15.53 15.20 -6.28
CA LEU A 398 16.52 15.60 -7.27
C LEU A 398 17.65 14.58 -7.36
N ALA A 399 18.09 14.26 -8.57
CA ALA A 399 19.30 13.50 -8.84
C ALA A 399 20.13 14.26 -9.87
N ILE A 400 21.41 14.43 -9.60
CA ILE A 400 22.32 15.18 -10.46
C ILE A 400 23.67 14.45 -10.53
N ILE A 401 24.31 14.50 -11.70
CA ILE A 401 25.64 13.94 -11.92
C ILE A 401 26.41 14.77 -12.94
N ASP A 402 27.70 14.99 -12.68
CA ASP A 402 28.61 15.66 -13.62
C ASP A 402 29.45 14.68 -14.45
N MET A 403 30.13 15.17 -15.50
CA MET A 403 31.01 14.34 -16.33
C MET A 403 32.23 13.75 -15.61
N SER A 404 32.58 14.23 -14.42
CA SER A 404 33.61 13.59 -13.58
C SER A 404 33.06 12.39 -12.82
N GLY A 405 31.74 12.18 -12.87
CA GLY A 405 31.04 11.08 -12.24
C GLY A 405 30.69 11.33 -10.77
N ARG A 406 30.81 12.58 -10.30
CA ARG A 406 30.34 12.99 -8.97
C ARG A 406 28.83 13.14 -9.05
N ALA A 407 28.11 12.56 -8.10
CA ALA A 407 26.66 12.52 -8.12
C ALA A 407 26.07 12.89 -6.76
N ALA A 408 24.93 13.57 -6.76
CA ALA A 408 24.20 13.92 -5.56
C ALA A 408 22.72 13.60 -5.71
N ASN A 409 22.09 13.21 -4.59
CA ASN A 409 20.67 13.00 -4.48
C ASN A 409 20.08 13.88 -3.37
N ARG A 410 18.89 14.44 -3.63
CA ARG A 410 18.01 15.01 -2.62
C ARG A 410 16.73 14.17 -2.60
N ASN A 411 16.47 13.51 -1.48
CA ASN A 411 15.17 12.89 -1.21
C ASN A 411 14.23 13.89 -0.55
N PRO A 412 12.90 13.80 -0.74
CA PRO A 412 11.95 14.62 -0.02
C PRO A 412 12.07 14.35 1.49
N ALA A 413 11.98 15.40 2.31
CA ALA A 413 11.92 15.29 3.76
C ALA A 413 10.47 15.17 4.27
N ASN A 414 9.51 15.57 3.44
CA ASN A 414 8.07 15.53 3.73
C ASN A 414 7.32 15.11 2.46
N ALA A 415 7.55 13.89 1.98
CA ALA A 415 6.86 13.36 0.79
C ALA A 415 5.33 13.41 0.97
N ASP A 416 4.57 13.44 -0.13
CA ASP A 416 3.11 13.47 -0.02
C ASP A 416 2.57 12.16 0.58
N PRO A 417 1.44 12.20 1.31
CA PRO A 417 0.91 11.04 2.04
C PRO A 417 0.61 9.81 1.16
N SER A 418 0.46 10.01 -0.15
CA SER A 418 0.22 8.94 -1.13
C SER A 418 1.49 8.19 -1.58
N GLY A 419 2.69 8.64 -1.20
CA GLY A 419 3.95 8.00 -1.56
C GLY A 419 4.29 6.80 -0.67
N THR A 420 4.03 5.58 -1.14
CA THR A 420 4.32 4.32 -0.41
C THR A 420 5.78 4.17 0.04
N TRP A 421 6.73 4.61 -0.79
CA TRP A 421 8.15 4.64 -0.44
C TRP A 421 8.91 5.64 -1.33
N TRP A 422 10.01 6.19 -0.82
CA TRP A 422 10.97 6.97 -1.59
C TRP A 422 12.40 6.72 -1.11
N GLY A 423 13.36 6.91 -1.98
CA GLY A 423 14.77 6.79 -1.65
C GLY A 423 15.66 7.00 -2.87
N ALA A 424 16.96 6.83 -2.63
CA ALA A 424 17.99 6.98 -3.65
C ALA A 424 19.15 6.03 -3.38
N ALA A 425 19.91 5.73 -4.42
CA ALA A 425 21.18 5.02 -4.34
C ALA A 425 22.12 5.60 -5.39
N SER A 426 23.36 5.86 -5.01
CA SER A 426 24.39 6.37 -5.91
C SER A 426 25.60 5.45 -5.84
N GLY A 427 26.30 5.33 -6.95
CA GLY A 427 27.52 4.55 -7.05
C GLY A 427 28.47 5.18 -8.05
N LYS A 428 29.43 4.39 -8.53
CA LYS A 428 30.40 4.89 -9.50
C LYS A 428 29.70 5.28 -10.80
N TYR A 429 29.63 6.58 -11.07
CA TYR A 429 29.13 7.19 -12.30
C TYR A 429 27.62 7.09 -12.53
N TYR A 430 26.82 6.97 -11.46
CA TYR A 430 25.37 7.06 -11.53
C TYR A 430 24.72 7.50 -10.21
N ALA A 431 23.49 7.99 -10.31
CA ALA A 431 22.57 8.18 -9.19
C ALA A 431 21.15 7.75 -9.59
N CYS A 432 20.59 6.81 -8.84
CA CYS A 432 19.21 6.35 -8.91
C CYS A 432 18.37 7.04 -7.84
N GLN A 433 17.12 7.33 -8.15
CA GLN A 433 16.14 7.84 -7.20
C GLN A 433 14.75 7.34 -7.53
N GLY A 434 13.88 7.34 -6.52
CA GLY A 434 12.47 7.17 -6.77
C GLY A 434 11.60 7.64 -5.62
N ASN A 435 10.38 8.04 -5.94
CA ASN A 435 9.32 8.32 -4.99
C ASN A 435 8.04 7.65 -5.48
N THR A 436 7.10 7.41 -4.56
CA THR A 436 5.86 6.71 -4.89
C THR A 436 6.16 5.27 -5.36
N LEU A 437 7.24 4.67 -4.88
CA LEU A 437 7.68 3.33 -5.32
C LEU A 437 6.94 2.22 -4.57
N ALA A 438 6.91 1.03 -5.18
CA ALA A 438 6.43 -0.19 -4.52
C ALA A 438 7.27 -0.58 -3.29
N GLY A 439 8.54 -0.18 -3.23
CA GLY A 439 9.42 -0.40 -2.09
C GLY A 439 10.89 -0.11 -2.42
N GLN A 440 11.78 -0.31 -1.44
CA GLN A 440 13.22 -0.03 -1.58
C GLN A 440 13.92 -0.86 -2.65
N GLU A 441 13.43 -2.08 -2.91
CA GLU A 441 14.01 -2.98 -3.91
C GLU A 441 14.01 -2.38 -5.32
N VAL A 442 13.12 -1.43 -5.63
CA VAL A 442 13.11 -0.74 -6.92
C VAL A 442 14.43 -0.02 -7.17
N VAL A 443 14.87 0.82 -6.22
CA VAL A 443 16.11 1.61 -6.36
C VAL A 443 17.35 0.71 -6.30
N PHE A 444 17.35 -0.32 -5.44
CA PHE A 444 18.47 -1.26 -5.36
C PHE A 444 18.58 -2.17 -6.58
N ALA A 445 17.47 -2.60 -7.18
CA ALA A 445 17.48 -3.35 -8.43
C ALA A 445 18.02 -2.50 -9.58
N MET A 446 17.62 -1.24 -9.68
CA MET A 446 18.16 -0.29 -10.67
C MET A 446 19.68 -0.15 -10.54
N ALA A 447 20.16 0.11 -9.31
CA ALA A 447 21.58 0.26 -9.00
C ALA A 447 22.38 -1.01 -9.38
N ARG A 448 21.95 -2.19 -8.89
CA ARG A 448 22.58 -3.47 -9.20
C ARG A 448 22.63 -3.74 -10.70
N ALA A 449 21.52 -3.51 -11.41
CA ALA A 449 21.46 -3.76 -12.85
C ALA A 449 22.36 -2.81 -13.64
N TYR A 450 22.44 -1.54 -13.25
CA TYR A 450 23.36 -0.58 -13.86
C TYR A 450 24.82 -1.01 -13.70
N GLU A 451 25.21 -1.46 -12.50
CA GLU A 451 26.58 -1.88 -12.18
C GLU A 451 26.99 -3.19 -12.86
N GLN A 452 26.07 -4.15 -12.97
CA GLN A 452 26.35 -5.48 -13.53
C GLN A 452 26.27 -5.51 -15.05
N THR A 453 25.51 -4.59 -15.67
CA THR A 453 25.33 -4.57 -17.11
C THR A 453 26.57 -4.02 -17.81
N LYS A 454 27.14 -4.83 -18.70
CA LYS A 454 28.18 -4.39 -19.64
C LYS A 454 27.53 -3.85 -20.90
N GLY A 455 28.14 -2.85 -21.53
CA GLY A 455 27.64 -2.25 -22.76
C GLY A 455 27.77 -0.73 -22.75
N SER A 456 27.03 -0.06 -23.63
CA SER A 456 27.02 1.40 -23.68
C SER A 456 26.34 2.01 -22.44
N LEU A 457 26.46 3.33 -22.26
CA LEU A 457 25.66 4.04 -21.24
C LEU A 457 24.16 3.79 -21.42
N ALA A 458 23.67 3.82 -22.67
CA ALA A 458 22.26 3.61 -22.96
C ALA A 458 21.80 2.18 -22.61
N ASP A 459 22.65 1.16 -22.82
CA ASP A 459 22.35 -0.23 -22.42
C ASP A 459 22.15 -0.32 -20.90
N ARG A 460 23.06 0.30 -20.12
CA ARG A 460 23.01 0.28 -18.66
C ARG A 460 21.82 1.05 -18.10
N LEU A 461 21.48 2.20 -18.70
CA LEU A 461 20.27 2.97 -18.36
C LEU A 461 18.99 2.15 -18.61
N MET A 462 18.91 1.46 -19.75
CA MET A 462 17.77 0.60 -20.07
C MET A 462 17.68 -0.60 -19.13
N ALA A 463 18.80 -1.26 -18.83
CA ALA A 463 18.85 -2.38 -17.89
C ALA A 463 18.40 -1.95 -16.48
N ALA A 464 18.85 -0.78 -16.02
CA ALA A 464 18.40 -0.22 -14.75
C ALA A 464 16.88 -0.01 -14.73
N LEU A 465 16.32 0.60 -15.79
CA LEU A 465 14.89 0.88 -15.86
C LEU A 465 14.05 -0.41 -15.87
N ILE A 466 14.47 -1.44 -16.61
CA ILE A 466 13.81 -2.76 -16.64
C ILE A 466 13.86 -3.43 -15.26
N ALA A 467 15.00 -3.36 -14.57
CA ALA A 467 15.16 -3.95 -13.25
C ALA A 467 14.29 -3.23 -12.20
N GLY A 468 14.23 -1.90 -12.25
CA GLY A 468 13.37 -1.11 -11.38
C GLY A 468 11.88 -1.43 -11.58
N ASP A 469 11.45 -1.54 -12.83
CA ASP A 469 10.07 -1.92 -13.16
C ASP A 469 9.72 -3.35 -12.72
N SER A 470 10.66 -4.29 -12.89
CA SER A 470 10.51 -5.69 -12.47
C SER A 470 10.46 -5.84 -10.95
N ALA A 471 11.15 -4.97 -10.22
CA ALA A 471 11.13 -4.90 -8.75
C ALA A 471 9.89 -4.18 -8.19
N GLY A 472 8.95 -3.76 -9.05
CA GLY A 472 7.65 -3.19 -8.67
C GLY A 472 7.42 -1.76 -9.15
N GLY A 473 8.47 -1.02 -9.50
CA GLY A 473 8.39 0.33 -10.08
C GLY A 473 7.59 1.34 -9.25
N ASP A 474 6.85 2.20 -9.96
CA ASP A 474 5.85 3.12 -9.39
C ASP A 474 4.64 2.29 -8.94
N HIS A 475 4.29 2.36 -7.65
CA HIS A 475 3.24 1.52 -7.08
C HIS A 475 1.85 1.80 -7.67
N ARG A 476 1.66 2.98 -8.30
CA ARG A 476 0.43 3.36 -9.00
C ARG A 476 0.28 2.62 -10.34
N GLY A 477 1.34 1.97 -10.80
CA GLY A 477 1.42 1.16 -12.02
C GLY A 477 2.22 1.84 -13.14
N ARG A 478 2.03 1.34 -14.36
CA ARG A 478 2.79 1.77 -15.55
C ARG A 478 1.97 2.71 -16.42
N LEU A 479 2.58 3.77 -16.95
CA LEU A 479 1.96 4.64 -17.96
C LEU A 479 2.96 5.16 -18.98
N ALA A 480 4.09 5.70 -18.54
CA ALA A 480 5.07 6.28 -19.44
C ALA A 480 6.50 5.96 -19.00
N ALA A 481 7.41 5.96 -19.97
CA ALA A 481 8.83 5.75 -19.77
C ALA A 481 9.63 6.53 -20.82
N GLY A 482 10.87 6.87 -20.51
CA GLY A 482 11.76 7.47 -21.51
C GLY A 482 13.22 7.47 -21.11
N ILE A 483 14.05 7.67 -22.12
CA ILE A 483 15.51 7.80 -22.01
C ILE A 483 15.98 8.97 -22.86
N ARG A 484 16.91 9.76 -22.31
CA ARG A 484 17.64 10.83 -22.99
C ARG A 484 19.14 10.64 -22.78
N VAL A 485 19.90 10.68 -23.86
CA VAL A 485 21.35 10.53 -23.86
C VAL A 485 21.95 11.66 -24.67
N ALA A 486 23.06 12.22 -24.19
CA ALA A 486 23.86 13.24 -24.84
C ALA A 486 25.32 12.76 -24.95
N LYS A 487 26.01 13.17 -26.01
CA LYS A 487 27.40 12.79 -26.29
C LYS A 487 28.20 14.04 -26.59
N GLN A 488 29.36 14.17 -25.97
CA GLN A 488 30.27 15.28 -26.22
C GLN A 488 30.55 15.43 -27.72
N GLY A 489 30.43 16.67 -28.23
CA GLY A 489 30.58 16.97 -29.66
C GLY A 489 29.33 16.74 -30.51
N VAL A 490 28.20 16.33 -29.93
CA VAL A 490 26.89 16.25 -30.60
C VAL A 490 25.95 17.27 -29.96
N ASP A 491 25.36 18.16 -30.77
CA ASP A 491 24.43 19.16 -30.28
C ASP A 491 23.10 18.52 -29.81
N GLY A 492 22.67 18.88 -28.60
CA GLY A 492 21.43 18.41 -28.00
C GLY A 492 21.45 16.93 -27.58
N TYR A 493 20.28 16.30 -27.59
CA TYR A 493 20.15 14.87 -27.26
C TYR A 493 20.60 14.01 -28.43
N TRP A 494 21.66 13.24 -28.21
CA TRP A 494 22.18 12.24 -29.13
C TRP A 494 21.21 11.05 -29.29
N LEU A 495 20.53 10.63 -28.22
CA LEU A 495 19.44 9.66 -28.28
C LEU A 495 18.26 10.14 -27.43
N LYS A 496 17.04 10.01 -27.96
CA LYS A 496 15.80 10.18 -27.20
C LYS A 496 14.77 9.13 -27.62
N LEU A 497 14.23 8.38 -26.66
CA LEU A 497 13.13 7.46 -26.88
C LEU A 497 12.09 7.65 -25.77
N TYR A 498 10.82 7.62 -26.18
CA TYR A 498 9.70 7.82 -25.28
C TYR A 498 8.59 6.81 -25.54
N VAL A 499 7.91 6.42 -24.47
CA VAL A 499 6.59 5.82 -24.49
C VAL A 499 5.72 6.71 -23.59
N ASP A 500 4.81 7.47 -24.19
CA ASP A 500 4.03 8.47 -23.45
C ASP A 500 2.78 7.88 -22.77
N LYS A 501 2.30 6.73 -23.26
CA LYS A 501 1.13 6.00 -22.74
C LYS A 501 1.19 4.51 -23.13
N SER A 502 1.39 3.64 -22.15
CA SER A 502 1.29 2.18 -22.26
C SER A 502 1.07 1.55 -20.87
N ASN A 503 0.35 0.42 -20.84
CA ASN A 503 0.21 -0.39 -19.62
C ASN A 503 1.49 -1.19 -19.29
N ASP A 504 2.49 -1.17 -20.18
CA ASP A 504 3.78 -1.82 -20.02
C ASP A 504 4.93 -0.95 -20.58
N ALA A 505 4.93 0.33 -20.16
CA ALA A 505 5.72 1.38 -20.81
C ALA A 505 7.24 1.12 -20.82
N VAL A 506 7.79 0.48 -19.79
CA VAL A 506 9.22 0.16 -19.73
C VAL A 506 9.59 -0.93 -20.73
N ILE A 507 8.79 -1.99 -20.83
CA ILE A 507 9.01 -3.07 -21.80
C ILE A 507 8.78 -2.55 -23.23
N ASP A 508 7.78 -1.72 -23.46
CA ASP A 508 7.57 -1.12 -24.78
C ASP A 508 8.72 -0.17 -25.18
N LEU A 509 9.27 0.57 -24.22
CA LEU A 509 10.48 1.37 -24.44
C LEU A 509 11.67 0.45 -24.75
N ALA A 510 11.81 -0.67 -24.04
CA ALA A 510 12.87 -1.65 -24.26
C ALA A 510 12.77 -2.33 -25.63
N LYS A 511 11.57 -2.65 -26.11
CA LYS A 511 11.35 -3.17 -27.48
C LYS A 511 11.76 -2.14 -28.53
N ARG A 512 11.39 -0.86 -28.34
CA ARG A 512 11.82 0.25 -29.23
C ARG A 512 13.34 0.41 -29.23
N TYR A 513 13.95 0.33 -28.05
CA TYR A 513 15.41 0.37 -27.90
C TYR A 513 16.08 -0.84 -28.58
N ALA A 514 15.53 -2.04 -28.42
CA ALA A 514 16.08 -3.25 -29.02
C ALA A 514 16.07 -3.22 -30.55
N GLY A 515 15.00 -2.66 -31.14
CA GLY A 515 14.88 -2.45 -32.60
C GLY A 515 15.64 -1.23 -33.14
N LEU A 516 16.29 -0.43 -32.30
CA LEU A 516 16.96 0.80 -32.73
C LEU A 516 18.28 0.52 -33.44
N GLU A 517 18.48 1.04 -34.64
CA GLU A 517 19.81 1.12 -35.27
C GLU A 517 20.42 2.49 -34.97
N HIS A 518 21.24 2.56 -33.91
CA HIS A 518 21.87 3.81 -33.47
C HIS A 518 23.17 3.53 -32.72
N GLU A 519 24.19 4.40 -32.88
CA GLU A 519 25.52 4.24 -32.25
C GLU A 519 25.50 4.33 -30.72
N ALA A 520 24.46 4.91 -30.12
CA ALA A 520 24.25 4.90 -28.68
C ALA A 520 23.92 3.51 -28.13
N LYS A 521 23.42 2.58 -28.98
CA LYS A 521 23.07 1.22 -28.58
C LYS A 521 24.32 0.34 -28.61
N GLY A 522 24.62 -0.31 -27.49
CA GLY A 522 25.78 -1.18 -27.39
C GLY A 522 25.48 -2.64 -27.71
N ALA A 523 26.29 -3.52 -27.15
CA ALA A 523 26.23 -4.96 -27.40
C ALA A 523 25.41 -5.76 -26.38
N TRP A 524 24.77 -5.09 -25.41
CA TRP A 524 23.99 -5.76 -24.37
C TRP A 524 22.85 -6.61 -24.95
N ARG A 525 22.77 -7.89 -24.56
CA ARG A 525 21.79 -8.85 -25.09
C ARG A 525 20.34 -8.44 -24.81
N GLY A 526 20.06 -7.87 -23.63
CA GLY A 526 18.72 -7.40 -23.27
C GLY A 526 18.24 -6.21 -24.12
N GLY A 527 19.16 -5.56 -24.86
CA GLY A 527 18.87 -4.52 -25.85
C GLY A 527 18.84 -5.04 -27.30
N ARG A 528 18.59 -6.33 -27.53
CA ARG A 528 18.53 -6.95 -28.86
C ARG A 528 17.28 -7.80 -29.06
N LEU A 529 16.90 -7.99 -30.32
CA LEU A 529 15.80 -8.89 -30.72
C LEU A 529 16.30 -10.35 -30.90
N PRO A 530 15.44 -11.36 -30.66
CA PRO A 530 14.14 -11.26 -29.99
C PRO A 530 14.32 -10.80 -28.53
N PHE A 531 13.43 -9.90 -28.08
CA PHE A 531 13.47 -9.38 -26.71
C PHE A 531 12.94 -10.45 -25.75
N GLU A 532 13.80 -10.91 -24.85
CA GLU A 532 13.43 -11.83 -23.77
C GLU A 532 13.23 -11.00 -22.49
N ASN A 533 12.02 -11.00 -21.94
CA ASN A 533 11.73 -10.30 -20.70
C ASN A 533 12.45 -11.01 -19.53
N PRO A 534 13.35 -10.34 -18.80
CA PRO A 534 14.01 -10.93 -17.63
C PRO A 534 13.02 -11.35 -16.53
N GLY A 535 11.81 -10.77 -16.50
CA GLY A 535 10.80 -11.01 -15.47
C GLY A 535 9.91 -12.26 -15.66
N THR A 536 10.09 -13.04 -16.74
CA THR A 536 9.22 -14.21 -17.03
C THR A 536 9.95 -15.56 -17.09
N GLY A 537 11.21 -15.64 -16.68
CA GLY A 537 11.99 -16.89 -16.72
C GLY A 537 12.70 -17.16 -15.40
N ASN A 538 12.64 -18.41 -14.93
CA ASN A 538 13.44 -18.94 -13.83
C ASN A 538 14.88 -18.42 -13.94
N ILE A 539 15.35 -17.71 -12.92
CA ILE A 539 16.77 -17.49 -12.72
C ILE A 539 17.32 -18.83 -12.26
N GLU A 540 17.75 -19.69 -13.18
CA GLU A 540 18.60 -20.82 -12.82
C GLU A 540 19.87 -20.26 -12.13
N PRO A 541 20.27 -20.81 -10.98
CA PRO A 541 21.52 -20.42 -10.35
C PRO A 541 22.68 -20.78 -11.30
N PRO A 542 23.76 -19.96 -11.32
CA PRO A 542 24.89 -20.23 -12.19
C PRO A 542 25.45 -21.62 -11.90
N ALA A 543 25.63 -22.40 -12.97
CA ALA A 543 26.24 -23.72 -12.92
C ALA A 543 27.58 -23.63 -12.17
N LYS A 544 27.74 -24.50 -11.16
CA LYS A 544 29.03 -24.74 -10.52
C LYS A 544 30.03 -25.08 -11.61
N THR A 545 31.04 -24.23 -11.78
CA THR A 545 32.21 -24.56 -12.57
C THR A 545 33.02 -25.54 -11.75
N GLU A 546 33.18 -26.77 -12.25
CA GLU A 546 34.19 -27.70 -11.75
C GLU A 546 35.57 -27.07 -11.99
N GLN A 547 36.30 -26.83 -10.90
CA GLN A 547 37.75 -26.98 -10.79
C GLN A 547 38.14 -27.21 -9.33
#